data_AF-A0A742RLL4-F1
#
_entry.id   AF-A0A742RLL4-F1
#
_cell.length_a   1.000
_cell.length_b   1.000
_cell.length_c   1.000
_cell.angle_alpha   90.00
_cell.angle_beta   90.00
_cell.angle_gamma   90.00
#
_symmetry.space_group_name_H-M   'P 1'
#
loop_
_entity.id
_entity.type
_entity.pdbx_description
1 polymer ?
#
loop_
_entity_poly.entity_id
_entity_poly.type
_entity_poly.pdbx_seq_one_letter_code
_entity_poly.pdbx_strand_id
1 'polypeptide(L)'
;MNKMAYRALKMIKMEYWLAFMFFHRMKRIPLWLLAVCALVVPGYVAAADTTNTCTDWNGGQSGMRLDLPPSVSFPPGVTPDTNRPLFTSPTPYAIEYKCNTTLKARQAGITRLGDIAPLTNALQKAGMQLKLRIRDSSNGQDVIWDPTRAENISFGTAYTGDTGKRTVYITVELYLTKKPAASFYV
;
A
#
# COMPACT_ATOMS: atom_id res chain seq x y z
N MET A 1 38.83 -5.82 64.22
CA MET A 1 37.73 -6.29 63.33
C MET A 1 38.36 -6.82 62.05
N ASN A 2 38.19 -8.11 61.74
CA ASN A 2 39.01 -8.85 60.77
C ASN A 2 38.76 -8.38 59.32
N LYS A 3 39.85 -8.25 58.53
CA LYS A 3 39.86 -7.70 57.15
C LYS A 3 38.90 -8.42 56.19
N MET A 4 38.55 -9.68 56.48
CA MET A 4 37.57 -10.46 55.71
C MET A 4 36.11 -10.03 55.97
N ALA A 5 35.74 -9.70 57.22
CA ALA A 5 34.38 -9.26 57.56
C ALA A 5 34.03 -7.91 56.91
N TYR A 6 35.02 -7.01 56.80
CA TYR A 6 34.84 -5.73 56.12
C TYR A 6 34.61 -5.88 54.60
N ARG A 7 35.27 -6.85 53.95
CA ARG A 7 35.06 -7.12 52.52
C ARG A 7 33.69 -7.74 52.24
N ALA A 8 33.21 -8.63 53.10
CA ALA A 8 31.87 -9.22 52.97
C ALA A 8 30.76 -8.17 53.14
N LEU A 9 30.84 -7.31 54.16
CA LEU A 9 29.89 -6.21 54.37
C LEU A 9 29.91 -5.19 53.23
N LYS A 10 31.08 -4.93 52.62
CA LYS A 10 31.21 -4.02 51.47
C LYS A 10 30.58 -4.60 50.20
N MET A 11 30.70 -5.91 49.95
CA MET A 11 30.05 -6.56 48.80
C MET A 11 28.53 -6.59 48.94
N ILE A 12 28.01 -6.94 50.12
CA ILE A 12 26.55 -6.94 50.37
C ILE A 12 25.97 -5.54 50.17
N LYS A 13 26.62 -4.49 50.68
CA LYS A 13 26.15 -3.11 50.49
C LYS A 13 26.12 -2.68 49.02
N MET A 14 27.04 -3.19 48.19
CA MET A 14 27.12 -2.84 46.77
C MET A 14 26.05 -3.53 45.92
N GLU A 15 25.73 -4.80 46.21
CA GLU A 15 24.66 -5.54 45.52
C GLU A 15 23.27 -4.95 45.79
N TYR A 16 22.97 -4.55 47.04
CA TYR A 16 21.71 -3.88 47.36
C TYR A 16 21.58 -2.51 46.69
N TRP A 17 22.69 -1.78 46.52
CA TRP A 17 22.69 -0.47 45.86
C TRP A 17 22.50 -0.57 44.34
N LEU A 18 23.09 -1.60 43.72
CA LEU A 18 22.86 -1.92 42.31
C LEU A 18 21.41 -2.40 42.08
N ALA A 19 20.88 -3.30 42.92
CA ALA A 19 19.50 -3.76 42.84
C ALA A 19 18.50 -2.60 43.01
N PHE A 20 18.76 -1.67 43.94
CA PHE A 20 17.90 -0.50 44.16
C PHE A 20 17.92 0.46 42.95
N MET A 21 19.07 0.67 42.31
CA MET A 21 19.16 1.48 41.09
C MET A 21 18.49 0.82 39.87
N PHE A 22 18.56 -0.50 39.73
CA PHE A 22 17.86 -1.23 38.67
C PHE A 22 16.33 -1.16 38.84
N PHE A 23 15.82 -1.33 40.06
CA PHE A 23 14.39 -1.20 40.34
C PHE A 23 13.86 0.22 40.10
N HIS A 24 14.66 1.25 40.41
CA HIS A 24 14.23 2.63 40.24
C HIS A 24 14.20 3.07 38.76
N ARG A 25 15.10 2.53 37.92
CA ARG A 25 15.08 2.74 36.45
C ARG A 25 13.93 1.99 35.77
N MET A 26 13.58 0.79 36.22
CA MET A 26 12.50 -0.02 35.64
C MET A 26 11.10 0.57 35.83
N LYS A 27 10.87 1.36 36.89
CA LYS A 27 9.56 2.01 37.14
C LYS A 27 9.25 3.23 36.25
N ARG A 28 10.22 3.80 35.54
CA ARG A 28 10.00 4.97 34.65
C ARG A 28 9.90 4.61 33.17
N ILE A 29 10.22 3.38 32.82
CA ILE A 29 10.15 2.87 31.44
C ILE A 29 8.71 2.56 30.95
N PRO A 30 7.71 2.18 31.78
CA PRO A 30 6.44 1.72 31.22
C PRO A 30 5.57 2.85 30.68
N LEU A 31 5.72 4.09 31.18
CA LEU A 31 4.85 5.20 30.76
C LEU A 31 5.22 5.75 29.37
N TRP A 32 6.51 5.74 29.04
CA TRP A 32 7.01 6.26 27.76
C TRP A 32 6.71 5.26 26.63
N LEU A 33 6.86 3.96 26.88
CA LEU A 33 6.46 2.92 25.93
C LEU A 33 4.95 2.90 25.67
N LEU A 34 4.12 3.12 26.71
CA LEU A 34 2.67 3.27 26.54
C LEU A 34 2.28 4.51 25.72
N ALA A 35 2.99 5.64 25.91
CA ALA A 35 2.77 6.85 25.11
C ALA A 35 3.17 6.68 23.64
N VAL A 36 4.25 5.92 23.37
CA VAL A 36 4.64 5.59 21.99
C VAL A 36 3.62 4.66 21.34
N CYS A 37 3.07 3.66 22.06
CA CYS A 37 2.01 2.80 21.55
C CYS A 37 0.68 3.55 21.30
N ALA A 38 0.39 4.61 22.05
CA ALA A 38 -0.77 5.48 21.80
C ALA A 38 -0.57 6.42 20.58
N LEU A 39 0.68 6.68 20.20
CA LEU A 39 1.05 7.44 19.00
C LEU A 39 1.16 6.58 17.73
N VAL A 40 1.19 5.25 17.86
CA VAL A 40 0.96 4.35 16.73
C VAL A 40 -0.54 4.22 16.51
N VAL A 41 -1.17 5.33 16.13
CA VAL A 41 -2.47 5.31 15.46
C VAL A 41 -2.27 4.50 14.18
N PRO A 42 -2.94 3.36 14.00
CA PRO A 42 -2.89 2.64 12.74
C PRO A 42 -3.79 3.40 11.77
N GLY A 43 -3.22 4.33 11.03
CA GLY A 43 -3.96 5.08 10.03
C GLY A 43 -3.14 6.26 9.53
N TYR A 44 -2.61 6.12 8.32
CA TYR A 44 -2.08 7.20 7.52
C TYR A 44 -3.07 8.37 7.51
N VAL A 45 -2.81 9.39 8.34
CA VAL A 45 -3.29 10.74 8.09
C VAL A 45 -2.07 11.52 7.65
N ALA A 46 -1.79 11.43 6.35
CA ALA A 46 -1.19 12.57 5.68
C ALA A 46 -2.01 13.79 6.13
N ALA A 47 -1.35 14.87 6.54
CA ALA A 47 -2.02 16.14 6.80
C ALA A 47 -2.88 16.46 5.58
N ALA A 48 -4.18 16.14 5.66
CA ALA A 48 -5.07 16.21 4.52
C ALA A 48 -5.26 17.69 4.25
N ASP A 49 -4.76 18.14 3.10
CA ASP A 49 -5.16 19.42 2.53
C ASP A 49 -6.69 19.42 2.45
N THR A 50 -7.35 20.10 3.39
CA THR A 50 -8.81 20.13 3.50
C THR A 50 -9.46 20.80 2.29
N THR A 51 -8.67 21.48 1.46
CA THR A 51 -9.14 22.18 0.26
C THR A 51 -9.02 21.36 -1.02
N ASN A 52 -8.16 20.34 -1.05
CA ASN A 52 -7.96 19.45 -2.19
C ASN A 52 -8.12 17.99 -1.76
N THR A 53 -9.35 17.47 -1.77
CA THR A 53 -9.66 16.13 -1.26
C THR A 53 -10.45 15.31 -2.27
N CYS A 54 -10.27 13.99 -2.21
CA CYS A 54 -11.12 13.01 -2.88
C CYS A 54 -11.74 12.10 -1.82
N THR A 55 -13.02 11.82 -1.96
CA THR A 55 -13.82 11.00 -1.04
C THR A 55 -14.80 10.13 -1.82
N ASP A 56 -15.38 9.13 -1.18
CA ASP A 56 -16.60 8.52 -1.70
C ASP A 56 -17.78 9.52 -1.71
N TRP A 57 -18.95 9.11 -2.22
CA TRP A 57 -20.11 10.01 -2.27
C TRP A 57 -20.60 10.49 -0.91
N ASN A 58 -20.35 9.73 0.15
CA ASN A 58 -20.74 10.01 1.53
C ASN A 58 -19.65 10.75 2.32
N GLY A 59 -18.51 11.07 1.72
CA GLY A 59 -17.38 11.76 2.38
C GLY A 59 -16.38 10.82 3.05
N GLY A 60 -16.50 9.51 2.88
CA GLY A 60 -15.53 8.54 3.36
C GLY A 60 -14.20 8.61 2.61
N GLN A 61 -13.11 8.45 3.37
CA GLN A 61 -11.74 8.37 2.87
C GLN A 61 -11.19 6.96 3.14
N SER A 62 -11.77 5.95 2.51
CA SER A 62 -11.26 4.58 2.59
C SER A 62 -10.35 4.27 1.41
N GLY A 63 -9.30 3.50 1.67
CA GLY A 63 -8.47 2.92 0.61
C GLY A 63 -9.30 2.01 -0.29
N MET A 64 -8.98 2.01 -1.58
CA MET A 64 -9.59 1.11 -2.56
C MET A 64 -8.94 -0.27 -2.44
N ARG A 65 -9.74 -1.33 -2.38
CA ARG A 65 -9.25 -2.71 -2.43
C ARG A 65 -9.50 -3.29 -3.81
N LEU A 66 -8.41 -3.68 -4.48
CA LEU A 66 -8.45 -4.45 -5.72
C LEU A 66 -7.95 -5.85 -5.39
N ASP A 67 -8.78 -6.87 -5.59
CA ASP A 67 -8.35 -8.25 -5.39
C ASP A 67 -7.48 -8.71 -6.55
N LEU A 68 -6.44 -9.49 -6.20
CA LEU A 68 -5.55 -10.06 -7.18
C LEU A 68 -6.26 -11.16 -8.00
N PRO A 69 -5.90 -11.33 -9.27
CA PRO A 69 -6.43 -12.41 -10.10
C PRO A 69 -6.30 -13.78 -9.43
N PRO A 70 -7.32 -14.65 -9.50
CA PRO A 70 -7.12 -16.05 -9.20
C PRO A 70 -6.09 -16.61 -10.18
N SER A 71 -5.25 -17.55 -9.71
CA SER A 71 -4.10 -18.13 -10.42
C SER A 71 -4.30 -18.25 -11.94
N VAL A 72 -3.31 -17.82 -12.71
CA VAL A 72 -3.37 -17.90 -14.18
C VAL A 72 -2.61 -19.12 -14.67
N SER A 73 -3.29 -20.00 -15.41
CA SER A 73 -2.72 -21.21 -16.01
C SER A 73 -2.87 -21.19 -17.53
N PHE A 74 -1.88 -21.73 -18.25
CA PHE A 74 -1.93 -21.89 -19.70
C PHE A 74 -1.70 -23.36 -20.07
N PRO A 75 -2.47 -23.90 -21.03
CA PRO A 75 -2.31 -25.28 -21.46
C PRO A 75 -0.96 -25.49 -22.19
N PRO A 76 -0.36 -26.69 -22.09
CA PRO A 76 0.86 -27.01 -22.84
C PRO A 76 0.65 -26.86 -24.35
N GLY A 77 1.67 -26.38 -25.07
CA GLY A 77 1.63 -26.23 -26.53
C GLY A 77 0.92 -24.97 -27.04
N VAL A 78 0.22 -24.22 -26.19
CA VAL A 78 -0.29 -22.89 -26.55
C VAL A 78 0.77 -21.86 -26.25
N THR A 79 1.13 -21.04 -27.25
CA THR A 79 2.01 -19.87 -27.06
C THR A 79 1.12 -18.66 -26.83
N PRO A 80 0.99 -18.15 -25.59
CA PRO A 80 0.13 -17.01 -25.35
C PRO A 80 0.73 -15.75 -25.99
N ASP A 81 -0.14 -14.90 -26.55
CA ASP A 81 0.27 -13.64 -27.17
C ASP A 81 0.69 -12.63 -26.11
N THR A 82 1.91 -12.11 -26.21
CA THR A 82 2.46 -11.11 -25.29
C THR A 82 1.77 -9.74 -25.42
N ASN A 83 1.06 -9.49 -26.52
CA ASN A 83 0.34 -8.24 -26.77
C ASN A 83 -1.11 -8.27 -26.26
N ARG A 84 -1.61 -9.43 -25.83
CA ARG A 84 -2.96 -9.60 -25.28
C ARG A 84 -2.89 -9.90 -23.79
N PRO A 85 -3.89 -9.46 -23.01
CA PRO A 85 -3.95 -9.85 -21.61
C PRO A 85 -4.14 -11.36 -21.51
N LEU A 86 -3.29 -12.00 -20.69
CA LEU A 86 -3.43 -13.40 -20.30
C LEU A 86 -4.62 -13.58 -19.35
N PHE A 87 -4.92 -12.55 -18.56
CA PHE A 87 -6.09 -12.49 -17.70
C PHE A 87 -6.67 -11.08 -17.74
N THR A 88 -8.00 -10.99 -17.75
CA THR A 88 -8.77 -9.77 -17.55
C THR A 88 -9.80 -10.06 -16.47
N SER A 89 -9.91 -9.21 -15.45
CA SER A 89 -10.92 -9.38 -14.39
C SER A 89 -12.33 -9.42 -15.00
N PRO A 90 -13.17 -10.39 -14.61
CA PRO A 90 -14.47 -10.61 -15.26
C PRO A 90 -15.44 -9.44 -15.04
N THR A 91 -15.33 -8.76 -13.89
CA THR A 91 -16.11 -7.57 -13.57
C THR A 91 -15.16 -6.42 -13.23
N PRO A 92 -15.34 -5.21 -13.78
CA PRO A 92 -14.57 -4.04 -13.36
C PRO A 92 -14.90 -3.68 -11.91
N TYR A 93 -13.90 -3.25 -11.16
CA TYR A 93 -14.13 -2.62 -9.86
C TYR A 93 -14.75 -1.25 -10.10
N ALA A 94 -16.00 -1.06 -9.67
CA ALA A 94 -16.69 0.22 -9.73
C ALA A 94 -16.50 0.97 -8.41
N ILE A 95 -15.90 2.15 -8.48
CA ILE A 95 -15.54 2.94 -7.31
C ILE A 95 -16.14 4.33 -7.46
N GLU A 96 -17.06 4.63 -6.55
CA GLU A 96 -17.72 5.92 -6.47
C GLU A 96 -16.80 6.94 -5.82
N TYR A 97 -16.64 8.09 -6.47
CA TYR A 97 -15.82 9.17 -5.93
C TYR A 97 -16.41 10.54 -6.23
N LYS A 98 -16.00 11.50 -5.41
CA LYS A 98 -16.08 12.93 -5.65
C LYS A 98 -14.79 13.58 -5.17
N CYS A 99 -14.29 14.55 -5.90
CA CYS A 99 -13.13 15.34 -5.52
C CYS A 99 -13.46 16.81 -5.56
N ASN A 100 -12.83 17.58 -4.68
CA ASN A 100 -12.85 19.04 -4.71
C ASN A 100 -11.42 19.56 -4.88
N THR A 101 -11.25 20.60 -5.69
CA THR A 101 -9.99 21.33 -5.81
C THR A 101 -10.20 22.83 -5.89
N THR A 102 -9.36 23.57 -5.17
CA THR A 102 -9.27 25.05 -5.26
C THR A 102 -8.22 25.50 -6.29
N LEU A 103 -7.51 24.55 -6.90
CA LEU A 103 -6.48 24.81 -7.90
C LEU A 103 -7.10 25.06 -9.29
N LYS A 104 -6.25 25.47 -10.23
CA LYS A 104 -6.58 25.46 -11.67
C LYS A 104 -7.02 24.06 -12.11
N ALA A 105 -7.73 23.94 -13.22
CA ALA A 105 -8.31 22.70 -13.73
C ALA A 105 -7.40 21.47 -13.51
N ARG A 106 -7.89 20.48 -12.74
CA ARG A 106 -7.21 19.22 -12.44
C ARG A 106 -8.03 18.03 -12.92
N GLN A 107 -7.37 16.88 -13.03
CA GLN A 107 -8.01 15.58 -13.23
C GLN A 107 -7.91 14.76 -11.94
N ALA A 108 -8.80 13.80 -11.78
CA ALA A 108 -8.67 12.79 -10.73
C ALA A 108 -7.44 11.93 -11.04
N GLY A 109 -6.80 11.40 -9.99
CA GLY A 109 -5.61 10.59 -10.14
C GLY A 109 -5.58 9.41 -9.17
N ILE A 110 -5.01 8.30 -9.63
CA ILE A 110 -4.68 7.16 -8.77
C ILE A 110 -3.17 7.18 -8.57
N THR A 111 -2.76 7.01 -7.32
CA THR A 111 -1.36 6.87 -6.92
C THR A 111 -1.18 5.50 -6.30
N ARG A 112 -0.13 4.79 -6.70
CA ARG A 112 0.20 3.50 -6.08
C ARG A 112 0.69 3.72 -4.64
N LEU A 113 0.40 2.76 -3.77
CA LEU A 113 0.99 2.74 -2.43
C LEU A 113 2.46 2.33 -2.51
N GLY A 114 3.27 2.80 -1.54
CA GLY A 114 4.72 2.58 -1.52
C GLY A 114 5.15 1.12 -1.36
N ASP A 115 4.24 0.24 -0.96
CA ASP A 115 4.45 -1.17 -0.67
C ASP A 115 4.15 -2.10 -1.85
N ILE A 116 4.01 -1.57 -3.07
CA ILE A 116 3.72 -2.39 -4.26
C ILE A 116 4.86 -3.35 -4.67
N ALA A 117 6.09 -3.10 -4.18
CA ALA A 117 7.30 -3.79 -4.61
C ALA A 117 7.25 -5.34 -4.51
N PRO A 118 6.72 -5.96 -3.43
CA PRO A 118 6.61 -7.41 -3.36
C PRO A 118 5.73 -8.00 -4.47
N LEU A 119 4.61 -7.34 -4.79
CA LEU A 119 3.72 -7.76 -5.88
C LEU A 119 4.41 -7.62 -7.23
N THR A 120 5.02 -6.48 -7.52
CA THR A 120 5.67 -6.24 -8.82
C THR A 120 6.85 -7.18 -9.03
N ASN A 121 7.63 -7.45 -7.97
CA ASN A 121 8.74 -8.39 -8.01
C ASN A 121 8.27 -9.83 -8.25
N ALA A 122 7.18 -10.26 -7.60
CA ALA A 122 6.60 -11.58 -7.81
C ALA A 122 6.12 -11.76 -9.25
N LEU A 123 5.39 -10.77 -9.78
CA LEU A 123 4.93 -10.76 -11.17
C LEU A 123 6.10 -10.81 -12.16
N GLN A 124 7.12 -9.97 -11.96
CA GLN A 124 8.30 -9.93 -12.83
C GLN A 124 9.05 -11.27 -12.84
N LYS A 125 9.23 -11.91 -11.68
CA LYS A 125 9.84 -13.24 -11.58
C LYS A 125 9.02 -14.31 -12.28
N ALA A 126 7.69 -14.19 -12.24
CA ALA A 126 6.78 -15.06 -12.98
C ALA A 126 6.70 -14.73 -14.48
N GLY A 127 7.46 -13.75 -14.99
CA GLY A 127 7.39 -13.33 -16.39
C GLY A 127 6.09 -12.61 -16.74
N MET A 128 5.45 -11.98 -15.75
CA MET A 128 4.17 -11.29 -15.87
C MET A 128 4.29 -9.80 -15.52
N GLN A 129 3.30 -9.04 -15.96
CA GLN A 129 3.12 -7.63 -15.66
C GLN A 129 1.65 -7.33 -15.41
N LEU A 130 1.39 -6.54 -14.37
CA LEU A 130 0.07 -5.99 -14.07
C LEU A 130 -0.12 -4.67 -14.83
N LYS A 131 -1.27 -4.55 -15.50
CA LYS A 131 -1.78 -3.29 -16.03
C LYS A 131 -3.20 -3.07 -15.53
N LEU A 132 -3.54 -1.81 -15.28
CA LEU A 132 -4.87 -1.40 -14.87
C LEU A 132 -5.48 -0.61 -16.02
N ARG A 133 -6.62 -1.08 -16.55
CA ARG A 133 -7.43 -0.31 -17.49
C ARG A 133 -8.46 0.48 -16.70
N ILE A 134 -8.34 1.80 -16.76
CA ILE A 134 -9.11 2.74 -15.96
C ILE A 134 -10.06 3.49 -16.89
N ARG A 135 -11.35 3.47 -16.57
CA ARG A 135 -12.39 4.22 -17.28
C ARG A 135 -13.14 5.09 -16.30
N ASP A 136 -13.42 6.33 -16.68
CA ASP A 136 -14.19 7.25 -15.85
C ASP A 136 -15.57 7.52 -16.43
N SER A 137 -16.58 7.65 -15.58
CA SER A 137 -17.94 7.97 -16.01
C SER A 137 -18.08 9.35 -16.68
N SER A 138 -17.13 10.28 -16.51
CA SER A 138 -17.21 11.63 -17.08
C SER A 138 -16.84 11.73 -18.57
N ASN A 139 -16.10 10.76 -19.13
CA ASN A 139 -15.73 10.76 -20.55
C ASN A 139 -15.80 9.38 -21.21
N GLY A 140 -15.95 8.30 -20.44
CA GLY A 140 -15.99 6.93 -20.95
C GLY A 140 -14.70 6.43 -21.62
N GLN A 141 -13.61 7.19 -21.55
CA GLN A 141 -12.35 6.86 -22.21
C GLN A 141 -11.50 5.94 -21.32
N ASP A 142 -10.84 4.97 -21.96
CA ASP A 142 -9.91 4.06 -21.29
C ASP A 142 -8.51 4.68 -21.23
N VAL A 143 -7.90 4.60 -20.05
CA VAL A 143 -6.47 4.89 -19.82
C VAL A 143 -5.83 3.62 -19.28
N ILE A 144 -4.70 3.21 -19.87
CA ILE A 144 -3.93 2.06 -19.40
C ILE A 144 -2.81 2.56 -18.50
N TRP A 145 -2.80 2.07 -17.26
CA TRP A 145 -1.76 2.38 -16.29
C TRP A 145 -0.94 1.15 -15.92
N ASP A 146 0.37 1.33 -15.92
CA ASP A 146 1.35 0.35 -15.47
C ASP A 146 2.02 0.88 -14.20
N PRO A 147 1.63 0.36 -13.01
CA PRO A 147 2.11 0.86 -11.73
C PRO A 147 3.60 0.52 -11.48
N THR A 148 4.24 -0.25 -12.36
CA THR A 148 5.70 -0.47 -12.32
C THR A 148 6.49 0.67 -12.96
N ARG A 149 5.89 1.40 -13.91
CA ARG A 149 6.55 2.46 -14.68
C ARG A 149 6.23 3.86 -14.18
N ALA A 150 5.01 4.07 -13.70
CA ALA A 150 4.56 5.38 -13.24
C ALA A 150 3.94 5.26 -11.85
N GLU A 151 4.31 6.16 -10.96
CA GLU A 151 3.79 6.21 -9.59
C GLU A 151 2.30 6.58 -9.55
N ASN A 152 1.89 7.46 -10.46
CA ASN A 152 0.53 7.96 -10.56
C ASN A 152 0.06 8.01 -12.01
N ILE A 153 -1.26 8.14 -12.15
CA ILE A 153 -1.93 8.35 -13.42
C ILE A 153 -3.14 9.24 -13.22
N SER A 154 -3.36 10.18 -14.13
CA SER A 154 -4.57 11.01 -14.18
C SER A 154 -5.62 10.40 -15.11
N PHE A 155 -6.90 10.55 -14.79
CA PHE A 155 -8.01 10.02 -15.57
C PHE A 155 -9.26 10.92 -15.50
N GLY A 156 -10.21 10.66 -16.40
CA GLY A 156 -11.47 11.41 -16.49
C GLY A 156 -11.33 12.83 -17.04
N THR A 157 -12.45 13.55 -17.08
CA THR A 157 -12.51 14.95 -17.52
C THR A 157 -11.98 15.89 -16.45
N ALA A 158 -11.21 16.90 -16.86
CA ALA A 158 -10.71 17.92 -15.94
C ALA A 158 -11.87 18.71 -15.29
N TYR A 159 -11.63 19.22 -14.08
CA TYR A 159 -12.62 19.95 -13.28
C TYR A 159 -11.96 21.08 -12.48
N THR A 160 -12.79 22.06 -12.12
CA THR A 160 -12.47 23.16 -11.20
C THR A 160 -13.54 23.16 -10.10
N GLY A 161 -13.17 23.28 -8.83
CA GLY A 161 -14.12 23.04 -7.74
C GLY A 161 -14.42 21.56 -7.59
N ASP A 162 -15.69 21.17 -7.65
CA ASP A 162 -16.14 19.80 -7.42
C ASP A 162 -16.27 18.99 -8.73
N THR A 163 -15.88 17.71 -8.70
CA THR A 163 -16.07 16.77 -9.82
C THR A 163 -17.53 16.42 -10.07
N GLY A 164 -18.39 16.66 -9.09
CA GLY A 164 -19.67 15.97 -8.92
C GLY A 164 -19.47 14.51 -8.51
N LYS A 165 -20.57 13.76 -8.49
CA LYS A 165 -20.57 12.31 -8.30
C LYS A 165 -20.10 11.62 -9.58
N ARG A 166 -18.96 10.93 -9.51
CA ARG A 166 -18.41 10.13 -10.60
C ARG A 166 -18.15 8.70 -10.14
N THR A 167 -18.00 7.81 -11.10
CA THR A 167 -17.61 6.42 -10.87
C THR A 167 -16.42 6.09 -11.76
N VAL A 168 -15.34 5.61 -11.16
CA VAL A 168 -14.20 5.05 -11.88
C VAL A 168 -14.36 3.54 -11.94
N TYR A 169 -14.11 2.97 -13.12
CA TYR A 169 -14.11 1.54 -13.38
C TYR A 169 -12.68 1.09 -13.61
N ILE A 170 -12.19 0.18 -12.78
CA ILE A 170 -10.85 -0.37 -12.88
C ILE A 170 -10.94 -1.83 -13.30
N THR A 171 -10.36 -2.18 -14.43
CA THR A 171 -10.21 -3.56 -14.90
C THR A 171 -8.76 -3.99 -14.72
N VAL A 172 -8.56 -5.12 -14.04
CA VAL A 172 -7.23 -5.68 -13.78
C VAL A 172 -6.84 -6.58 -14.95
N GLU A 173 -5.69 -6.31 -15.55
CA GLU A 173 -5.17 -7.07 -16.68
C GLU A 173 -3.76 -7.59 -16.40
N LEU A 174 -3.53 -8.89 -16.59
CA LEU A 174 -2.18 -9.48 -16.52
C LEU A 174 -1.67 -9.76 -17.93
N TYR A 175 -0.46 -9.32 -18.20
CA TYR A 175 0.25 -9.54 -19.46
C TYR A 175 1.49 -10.38 -19.22
N LEU A 176 1.89 -11.14 -20.23
CA LEU A 176 3.22 -11.75 -20.24
C LEU A 176 4.24 -10.72 -20.69
N THR A 177 5.37 -10.66 -19.99
CA THR A 177 6.51 -9.82 -20.40
C THR A 177 7.39 -10.51 -21.44
N LYS A 178 7.34 -11.84 -21.49
CA LYS A 178 8.05 -12.69 -22.44
C LYS A 178 7.27 -13.97 -22.67
N LYS A 179 7.50 -14.60 -23.83
CA LYS A 179 6.96 -15.93 -24.09
C LYS A 179 7.51 -16.91 -23.04
N PRO A 180 6.65 -17.67 -22.34
CA PRO A 180 7.09 -18.67 -21.40
C PRO A 180 7.87 -19.77 -22.15
N ALA A 181 8.93 -20.28 -21.52
CA ALA A 181 9.62 -21.47 -22.00
C ALA A 181 8.71 -22.69 -21.81
N ALA A 182 8.96 -23.76 -22.57
CA ALA A 182 8.25 -25.02 -22.37
C ALA A 182 8.40 -25.48 -20.91
N SER A 183 7.28 -25.73 -20.24
CA SER A 183 7.26 -26.16 -18.84
C SER A 183 7.65 -27.62 -18.65
N PHE A 184 7.59 -28.42 -19.72
CA PHE A 184 8.04 -29.81 -19.75
C PHE A 184 9.33 -29.90 -20.57
N TYR A 185 10.34 -30.56 -20.00
CA TYR A 185 11.60 -30.91 -20.66
C TYR A 185 11.86 -32.42 -20.44
N VAL A 186 12.59 -33.04 -21.37
CA VAL A 186 13.12 -34.42 -21.26
C VAL A 186 14.63 -34.34 -21.21
#